data_AF-A0A1G7RU27-F1
#
_entry.id   AF-A0A1G7RU27-F1
#
_cell.length_a   1.000
_cell.length_b   1.000
_cell.length_c   1.000
_cell.angle_alpha   90.00
_cell.angle_beta   90.00
_cell.angle_gamma   90.00
#
_symmetry.space_group_name_H-M   'P 1'
#
loop_
_entity.id
_entity.type
_entity.pdbx_description
1 polymer ?
#
loop_
_entity_poly.entity_id
_entity_poly.type
_entity_poly.pdbx_seq_one_letter_code
_entity_poly.pdbx_strand_id
1 'polypeptide(L)'
;MTVIKKKDIEGRVLHALEHHLMDDEAVRVFCEEYTAERNRLAKAANAGREAREKELREVTGNLDKLVDALLAGVPAARVKDRMEKLEAQKMELEALLAASPAPSVVRFHPSMAGTYRKRIRE
;
A
#
# COMPACT_ATOMS: atom_id res chain seq x y z
N MET A 1 -13.64 20.66 -49.94
CA MET A 1 -13.26 19.76 -48.83
C MET A 1 -11.85 20.15 -48.41
N THR A 2 -11.69 20.77 -47.24
CA THR A 2 -10.39 21.27 -46.79
C THR A 2 -9.56 20.09 -46.27
N VAL A 3 -8.55 19.68 -47.03
CA VAL A 3 -7.61 18.62 -46.63
C VAL A 3 -6.44 19.24 -45.89
N ILE A 4 -6.19 18.78 -44.66
CA ILE A 4 -5.05 19.20 -43.83
C ILE A 4 -3.97 18.13 -43.94
N LYS A 5 -2.71 18.54 -44.08
CA LYS A 5 -1.59 17.59 -44.14
C LYS A 5 -1.34 17.01 -42.75
N LYS A 6 -1.03 15.72 -42.68
CA LYS A 6 -0.72 15.00 -41.43
C LYS A 6 0.32 15.74 -40.56
N LYS A 7 1.41 16.21 -41.18
CA LYS A 7 2.49 16.94 -40.50
C LYS A 7 2.01 18.21 -39.79
N ASP A 8 1.05 18.91 -40.37
CA ASP A 8 0.49 20.14 -39.80
C ASP A 8 -0.39 19.84 -38.58
N ILE A 9 -1.09 18.69 -38.59
CA ILE A 9 -1.85 18.21 -37.42
C ILE A 9 -0.89 17.75 -36.32
N GLU A 10 0.12 16.95 -36.65
CA GLU A 10 1.11 16.46 -35.69
C GLU A 10 1.84 17.60 -34.98
N GLY A 11 2.28 18.62 -35.73
CA GLY A 11 2.93 19.80 -35.13
C GLY A 11 2.02 20.56 -34.16
N ARG A 12 0.73 20.70 -34.50
CA ARG A 12 -0.25 21.35 -33.62
C ARG A 12 -0.52 20.55 -32.34
N VAL A 13 -0.61 19.22 -32.45
CA VAL A 13 -0.83 18.34 -31.30
C VAL A 13 0.38 18.32 -30.38
N LEU A 14 1.59 18.16 -30.92
CA LEU A 14 2.83 18.17 -30.12
C LEU A 14 3.03 19.52 -29.42
N HIS A 15 2.79 20.63 -30.13
CA HIS A 15 2.83 21.96 -29.53
C HIS A 15 1.85 22.07 -28.35
N ALA A 16 0.61 21.59 -28.51
CA ALA A 16 -0.37 21.62 -27.43
C ALA A 16 0.02 20.74 -26.24
N LEU A 17 0.55 19.54 -26.50
CA LEU A 17 1.03 18.64 -25.45
C LEU A 17 2.21 19.23 -24.67
N GLU A 18 3.14 19.89 -25.36
CA GLU A 18 4.31 20.51 -24.73
C GLU A 18 3.94 21.69 -23.83
N HIS A 19 3.01 22.55 -24.28
CA HIS A 19 2.72 23.84 -23.65
C HIS A 19 1.51 23.83 -22.72
N HIS A 20 0.62 22.85 -22.85
CA HIS A 20 -0.66 22.83 -22.13
C HIS A 20 -0.90 21.52 -21.35
N LEU A 21 -0.12 20.46 -21.56
CA LEU A 21 -0.21 19.25 -20.74
C LEU A 21 0.86 19.26 -19.64
N MET A 22 0.52 18.68 -18.48
CA MET A 22 1.41 18.57 -17.31
C MET A 22 1.95 19.92 -16.85
N ASP A 23 1.09 20.92 -16.66
CA ASP A 23 1.46 22.17 -15.99
C ASP A 23 2.13 21.89 -14.64
N ASP A 24 3.22 22.59 -14.32
CA ASP A 24 4.05 22.26 -13.16
C ASP A 24 3.32 22.52 -11.83
N GLU A 25 2.54 23.59 -11.77
CA GLU A 25 1.77 23.93 -10.58
C GLU A 25 0.64 22.92 -10.40
N ALA A 26 -0.09 22.60 -11.47
CA ALA A 26 -1.16 21.61 -11.43
C ALA A 26 -0.65 20.21 -11.05
N VAL A 27 0.50 19.77 -11.59
CA VAL A 27 1.10 18.47 -11.25
C VAL A 27 1.60 18.45 -9.82
N ARG A 28 2.19 19.54 -9.32
CA ARG A 28 2.61 19.64 -7.92
C ARG A 28 1.41 19.47 -6.98
N VAL A 29 0.35 20.23 -7.19
CA VAL A 29 -0.89 20.14 -6.40
C VAL A 29 -1.48 18.74 -6.49
N PHE A 30 -1.53 18.16 -7.70
CA PHE A 30 -1.99 16.78 -7.89
C PHE A 30 -1.16 15.79 -7.07
N CYS A 31 0.18 15.86 -7.11
CA CYS A 31 1.04 14.93 -6.37
C CYS A 31 0.85 15.06 -4.85
N GLU A 32 0.71 16.29 -4.34
CA GLU A 32 0.46 16.57 -2.93
C GLU A 32 -0.88 15.97 -2.47
N GLU A 33 -1.97 16.34 -3.13
CA GLU A 33 -3.32 15.89 -2.78
C GLU A 33 -3.51 14.39 -2.99
N TYR A 34 -2.98 13.84 -4.09
CA TYR A 34 -3.02 12.40 -4.35
C TYR A 34 -2.27 11.64 -3.25
N THR A 35 -1.10 12.13 -2.83
CA THR A 35 -0.33 11.49 -1.73
C THR A 35 -1.08 11.58 -0.42
N ALA A 36 -1.68 12.73 -0.09
CA ALA A 36 -2.47 12.92 1.11
C ALA A 36 -3.67 11.94 1.15
N GLU A 37 -4.41 11.84 0.05
CA GLU A 37 -5.58 10.96 -0.04
C GLU A 37 -5.19 9.48 -0.01
N ARG A 38 -4.11 9.09 -0.71
CA ARG A 38 -3.59 7.71 -0.64
C ARG A 38 -3.14 7.36 0.77
N ASN A 39 -2.51 8.27 1.49
CA ASN A 39 -2.14 8.06 2.89
C ASN A 39 -3.38 7.93 3.80
N ARG A 40 -4.43 8.74 3.56
CA ARG A 40 -5.70 8.64 4.28
C ARG A 40 -6.36 7.27 4.06
N LEU A 41 -6.46 6.83 2.82
CA LEU A 41 -7.01 5.51 2.45
C LEU A 41 -6.16 4.37 3.00
N ALA A 42 -4.83 4.49 2.96
CA ALA A 42 -3.93 3.50 3.53
C ALA A 42 -4.11 3.40 5.04
N LYS A 43 -4.24 4.52 5.77
CA LYS A 43 -4.55 4.50 7.21
C LYS A 43 -5.89 3.83 7.50
N ALA A 44 -6.94 4.16 6.74
CA ALA A 44 -8.26 3.55 6.90
C ALA A 44 -8.24 2.04 6.64
N ALA A 45 -7.55 1.59 5.59
CA ALA A 45 -7.38 0.18 5.25
C ALA A 45 -6.50 -0.57 6.27
N ASN A 46 -5.45 0.08 6.77
CA ASN A 46 -4.49 -0.52 7.69
C ASN A 46 -4.93 -0.51 9.16
N ALA A 47 -5.91 0.32 9.56
CA ALA A 47 -6.38 0.34 10.95
C ALA A 47 -6.84 -1.04 11.46
N GLY A 48 -7.54 -1.80 10.62
CA GLY A 48 -7.91 -3.19 10.93
C GLY A 48 -6.74 -4.18 10.86
N ARG A 49 -5.69 -3.87 10.09
CA ARG A 49 -4.49 -4.69 9.95
C ARG A 49 -3.57 -4.54 11.17
N GLU A 50 -3.32 -3.31 11.61
CA GLU A 50 -2.51 -3.01 12.81
C GLU A 50 -3.08 -3.67 14.07
N ALA A 51 -4.41 -3.65 14.22
CA ALA A 51 -5.09 -4.33 15.33
C ALA A 51 -4.85 -5.85 15.29
N ARG A 52 -5.01 -6.48 14.11
CA ARG A 52 -4.75 -7.92 13.93
C ARG A 52 -3.28 -8.30 14.12
N GLU A 53 -2.35 -7.48 13.66
CA GLU A 53 -0.91 -7.69 13.88
C GLU A 53 -0.52 -7.54 15.36
N LYS A 54 -1.20 -6.65 16.10
CA LYS A 54 -1.03 -6.55 17.55
C LYS A 54 -1.57 -7.79 18.26
N GLU A 55 -2.78 -8.22 17.91
CA GLU A 55 -3.40 -9.42 18.47
C GLU A 55 -2.56 -10.67 18.19
N LEU A 56 -2.04 -10.81 16.96
CA LEU A 56 -1.15 -11.90 16.58
C LEU A 56 0.12 -11.94 17.46
N ARG A 57 0.73 -10.77 17.72
CA ARG A 57 1.89 -10.67 18.62
C ARG A 57 1.55 -11.08 20.05
N GLU A 58 0.39 -10.67 20.55
CA GLU A 58 -0.06 -11.03 21.90
C GLU A 58 -0.34 -12.54 22.02
N VAL A 59 -1.03 -13.14 21.04
CA VAL A 59 -1.30 -14.58 20.98
C VAL A 59 0.00 -15.37 20.89
N THR A 60 0.93 -14.95 20.04
CA THR A 60 2.25 -15.59 19.88
C THR A 60 3.04 -15.54 21.19
N GLY A 61 3.14 -14.37 21.82
CA GLY A 61 3.84 -14.24 23.11
C GLY A 61 3.16 -15.02 24.25
N ASN A 62 1.85 -15.26 24.19
CA ASN A 62 1.17 -16.12 25.14
C ASN A 62 1.44 -17.61 24.88
N LEU A 63 1.57 -18.03 23.62
CA LEU A 63 2.02 -19.38 23.26
C LEU A 63 3.43 -19.63 23.78
N ASP A 64 4.36 -18.70 23.57
CA ASP A 64 5.74 -18.80 24.05
C ASP A 64 5.79 -18.99 25.59
N LYS A 65 5.00 -18.21 26.35
CA LYS A 65 4.90 -18.36 27.81
C LYS A 65 4.35 -19.72 28.23
N LEU A 66 3.42 -20.31 27.47
CA LEU A 66 2.90 -21.64 27.77
C LEU A 66 3.96 -22.72 27.49
N VAL A 67 4.77 -22.54 26.44
CA VAL A 67 5.93 -23.40 26.17
C VAL A 67 6.96 -23.28 27.29
N ASP A 68 7.28 -22.07 27.75
CA ASP A 68 8.18 -21.87 28.89
C ASP A 68 7.64 -22.52 30.18
N ALA A 69 6.33 -22.44 30.42
CA ALA A 69 5.69 -23.09 31.56
C ALA A 69 5.81 -24.63 31.50
N LEU A 70 5.71 -25.23 30.30
CA LEU A 70 5.95 -26.66 30.10
C LEU A 70 7.40 -27.01 30.44
N LEU A 71 8.37 -26.21 29.98
CA LEU A 71 9.79 -26.41 30.27
C LEU A 71 10.08 -26.26 31.77
N ALA A 72 9.33 -25.40 32.47
CA ALA A 72 9.40 -25.23 33.92
C ALA A 72 8.70 -26.34 34.73
N GLY A 73 8.15 -27.37 34.06
CA GLY A 73 7.57 -28.55 34.70
C GLY A 73 6.06 -28.47 34.97
N VAL A 74 5.35 -27.50 34.39
CA VAL A 74 3.88 -27.50 34.44
C VAL A 74 3.35 -28.67 33.60
N PRO A 75 2.41 -29.50 34.12
CA PRO A 75 1.87 -30.62 33.38
C PRO A 75 1.19 -30.19 32.07
N ALA A 76 1.57 -30.82 30.95
CA ALA A 76 1.04 -30.49 29.63
C ALA A 76 -0.48 -30.58 29.53
N ALA A 77 -1.09 -31.53 30.23
CA ALA A 77 -2.54 -31.69 30.29
C ALA A 77 -3.27 -30.42 30.80
N ARG A 78 -2.64 -29.58 31.62
CA ARG A 78 -3.25 -28.34 32.12
C ARG A 78 -3.24 -27.19 31.11
N VAL A 79 -2.28 -27.19 30.18
CA VAL A 79 -2.10 -26.08 29.23
C VAL A 79 -2.52 -26.43 27.82
N LYS A 80 -2.69 -27.73 27.51
CA LYS A 80 -3.04 -28.25 26.18
C LYS A 80 -4.25 -27.54 25.56
N ASP A 81 -5.40 -27.54 26.24
CA ASP A 81 -6.62 -26.89 25.73
C ASP A 81 -6.43 -25.39 25.46
N ARG A 82 -5.59 -24.72 26.25
CA ARG A 82 -5.29 -23.30 26.06
C ARG A 82 -4.34 -23.08 24.89
N MET A 83 -3.35 -23.94 24.72
CA MET A 83 -2.42 -23.91 23.57
C MET A 83 -3.17 -24.17 22.26
N GLU A 84 -4.03 -25.19 22.20
CA GLU A 84 -4.82 -25.50 21.00
C GLU A 84 -5.71 -24.33 20.58
N LYS A 85 -6.35 -23.66 21.54
CA LYS A 85 -7.16 -22.45 21.26
C LYS A 85 -6.30 -21.29 20.73
N LEU A 86 -5.14 -21.04 21.34
CA LEU A 86 -4.27 -19.95 20.91
C LEU A 86 -3.64 -20.23 19.54
N GLU A 87 -3.28 -21.48 19.24
CA GLU A 87 -2.76 -21.86 17.92
C GLU A 87 -3.84 -21.71 16.84
N ALA A 88 -5.08 -22.11 17.12
CA ALA A 88 -6.20 -21.90 16.20
C ALA A 88 -6.44 -20.41 15.93
N GLN A 89 -6.41 -19.57 16.97
CA GLN A 89 -6.53 -18.11 16.85
C GLN A 89 -5.36 -17.51 16.04
N LYS A 90 -4.13 -17.98 16.28
CA LYS A 90 -2.95 -17.58 15.52
C LYS A 90 -3.11 -17.88 14.03
N MET A 91 -3.50 -19.11 13.68
CA MET A 91 -3.73 -19.51 12.30
C MET A 91 -4.82 -18.68 11.61
N GLU A 92 -5.90 -18.36 12.32
CA GLU A 92 -6.98 -17.50 11.81
C GLU A 92 -6.49 -16.07 11.53
N LEU A 93 -5.74 -15.47 12.47
CA LEU A 93 -5.17 -14.13 12.32
C LEU A 93 -4.15 -14.07 11.17
N GLU A 94 -3.30 -15.08 11.04
CA GLU A 94 -2.35 -15.21 9.93
C GLU A 94 -3.07 -15.31 8.58
N ALA A 95 -4.13 -16.11 8.49
CA ALA A 95 -4.94 -16.23 7.28
C ALA A 95 -5.62 -14.91 6.90
N LEU A 96 -6.18 -14.19 7.88
CA LEU A 96 -6.80 -12.88 7.66
C LEU A 96 -5.79 -11.83 7.20
N LEU A 97 -4.57 -11.84 7.74
CA LEU A 97 -3.50 -10.94 7.33
C LEU A 97 -2.96 -11.28 5.93
N ALA A 98 -2.88 -12.56 5.58
CA ALA A 98 -2.49 -13.01 4.24
C ALA A 98 -3.53 -12.65 3.17
N ALA A 99 -4.82 -12.72 3.49
CA ALA A 99 -5.92 -12.35 2.60
C ALA A 99 -6.03 -10.83 2.36
N SER A 100 -5.42 -10.00 3.21
CA SER A 100 -5.42 -8.54 3.11
C SER A 100 -3.98 -8.00 2.99
N PRO A 101 -3.32 -8.19 1.83
CA PRO A 101 -1.96 -7.70 1.62
C PRO A 101 -1.89 -6.17 1.72
N ALA A 102 -0.75 -5.68 2.22
CA ALA A 102 -0.54 -4.25 2.40
C ALA A 102 -0.71 -3.50 1.06
N PRO A 103 -1.38 -2.34 1.04
CA PRO A 103 -1.62 -1.62 -0.19
C PRO A 103 -0.28 -1.16 -0.81
N SER A 104 -0.06 -1.52 -2.07
CA SER A 104 1.04 -0.95 -2.87
C SER A 104 0.82 0.56 -3.03
N VAL A 105 1.73 1.35 -2.46
CA VAL A 105 1.67 2.82 -2.55
C VAL A 105 2.44 3.25 -3.79
N VAL A 106 1.73 3.40 -4.91
CA VAL A 106 2.25 4.14 -6.06
C VAL A 106 2.40 5.59 -5.65
N ARG A 107 3.64 6.10 -5.64
CA ARG A 107 3.96 7.50 -5.35
C ARG A 107 4.25 8.23 -6.65
N PHE A 108 3.56 9.33 -6.88
CA PHE A 108 3.86 10.24 -7.98
C PHE A 108 4.82 11.32 -7.49
N HIS A 109 5.83 11.63 -8.31
CA HIS A 109 6.81 12.64 -7.98
C HIS A 109 6.54 13.93 -8.77
N PRO A 110 6.60 15.13 -8.16
CA PRO A 110 6.33 16.38 -8.86
C PRO A 110 7.25 16.63 -10.07
N SER A 111 8.49 16.13 -10.04
CA SER A 111 9.43 16.26 -11.17
C SER A 111 9.03 15.48 -12.43
N MET A 112 7.98 14.66 -12.38
CA MET A 112 7.51 13.91 -13.55
C MET A 112 7.04 14.83 -14.68
N ALA A 113 6.52 16.03 -14.37
CA ALA A 113 6.17 17.04 -15.38
C ALA A 113 7.40 17.49 -16.19
N GLY A 114 8.53 17.75 -15.52
CA GLY A 114 9.79 18.10 -16.18
C GLY A 114 10.34 16.97 -17.05
N THR A 115 10.26 15.72 -16.58
CA THR A 115 10.66 14.54 -17.37
C THR A 115 9.75 14.34 -18.59
N TYR A 116 8.44 14.58 -18.43
CA TYR A 116 7.47 14.53 -19.53
C TYR A 116 7.82 15.55 -20.62
N ARG A 117 8.05 16.82 -20.26
CA ARG A 117 8.40 17.86 -21.25
C ARG A 117 9.70 17.57 -21.99
N LYS A 118 10.73 17.02 -21.30
CA LYS A 118 11.98 16.61 -21.95
C LYS A 118 11.73 15.57 -23.05
N ARG A 119 10.92 14.55 -22.77
CA ARG A 119 10.61 13.46 -23.72
C ARG A 119 9.76 13.88 -24.90
N ILE A 120 8.93 14.92 -24.76
CA ILE A 120 8.12 15.44 -25.88
C ILE A 120 8.95 16.32 -26.81
N ARG A 121 10.07 16.88 -26.32
CA ARG A 121 11.00 17.71 -27.10
C ARG A 121 12.05 16.90 -27.87
N GLU A 122 12.32 15.67 -27.43
CA GLU A 122 13.18 14.69 -28.11
C GLU A 122 12.45 13.99 -29.26
#